data_AF-A0A845YA33-F1
#
_entry.id   AF-A0A845YA33-F1
#
_cell.length_a   1.000
_cell.length_b   1.000
_cell.length_c   1.000
_cell.angle_alpha   90.00
_cell.angle_beta   90.00
_cell.angle_gamma   90.00
#
_symmetry.space_group_name_H-M   'P 1'
#
loop_
_entity.id
_entity.type
_entity.pdbx_description
1 polymer ?
#
loop_
_entity_poly.entity_id
_entity_poly.type
_entity_poly.pdbx_seq_one_letter_code
_entity_poly.pdbx_strand_id
1 'polypeptide(L)'
;MRPLLIGSRRPALISLFTLTLCTSLILGSGVSSQTPTPQADPTQEIQQLAADDVENDITRRPSYAKELYEKPSPGLTGPEIMQIYDKAYTEAQKAKKKDLRGLLPDNGLLIPLLLIVGAVLGKLFEETLLTTTKKLFKACNDWIYARFAGNRFFRNIALRRYRADLLDKYKELKIPFRENQKPLLMNDVYVPLKVEGGSQRQLENIYTAINGHQRLMVKGPPGSGKSMLLKDIAFVYGDNRLTAIPDGPVPVLLELHRLGDAKLSQEQLIKALADVFK
;
A
#
# COMPACT_ATOMS: atom_id res chain seq x y z
N MET A 1 -19.44 -36.30 25.02
CA MET A 1 -18.11 -35.78 25.46
C MET A 1 -17.38 -35.24 24.24
N ARG A 2 -17.19 -33.92 24.15
CA ARG A 2 -16.45 -33.25 23.05
C ARG A 2 -15.02 -32.96 23.52
N PRO A 3 -13.97 -33.32 22.78
CA PRO A 3 -12.62 -32.87 23.09
C PRO A 3 -12.40 -31.44 22.58
N LEU A 4 -11.90 -30.58 23.47
CA LEU A 4 -11.45 -29.21 23.21
C LEU A 4 -10.11 -29.25 22.47
N LEU A 5 -10.10 -28.92 21.18
CA LEU A 5 -8.88 -28.69 20.40
C LEU A 5 -8.35 -27.29 20.70
N ILE A 6 -7.49 -27.21 21.71
CA ILE A 6 -6.60 -26.06 21.96
C ILE A 6 -5.35 -26.28 21.10
N GLY A 7 -5.28 -25.66 19.93
CA GLY A 7 -4.08 -25.74 19.11
C GLY A 7 -4.14 -24.85 17.88
N SER A 8 -3.41 -23.74 17.89
CA SER A 8 -2.84 -23.00 16.72
C SER A 8 -2.69 -21.48 16.91
N ARG A 9 -3.11 -20.90 18.04
CA ARG A 9 -3.01 -19.43 18.25
C ARG A 9 -1.65 -18.93 18.77
N ARG A 10 -0.78 -19.83 19.25
CA ARG A 10 0.52 -19.49 19.84
C ARG A 10 1.57 -18.96 18.83
N PRO A 11 1.77 -19.53 17.62
CA PRO A 11 2.82 -19.05 16.73
C PRO A 11 2.52 -17.66 16.12
N ALA A 12 1.25 -17.32 15.91
CA ALA A 12 0.85 -16.01 15.38
C ALA A 12 1.07 -14.87 16.38
N LEU A 13 0.83 -15.12 17.67
CA LEU A 13 1.07 -14.14 18.73
C LEU A 13 2.57 -13.93 19.00
N ILE A 14 3.37 -14.99 18.90
CA ILE A 14 4.84 -14.91 19.01
C ILE A 14 5.42 -14.09 17.85
N SER A 15 4.95 -14.31 16.62
CA SER A 15 5.39 -13.55 15.44
C SER A 15 5.05 -12.06 15.53
N LEU A 16 3.88 -11.72 16.07
CA LEU A 16 3.47 -10.33 16.25
C LEU A 16 4.32 -9.64 17.33
N PHE A 17 4.59 -10.35 18.44
CA PHE A 17 5.43 -9.85 19.53
C PHE A 17 6.88 -9.62 19.09
N THR A 18 7.46 -10.53 18.29
CA THR A 18 8.82 -10.34 17.75
C THR A 18 8.90 -9.16 16.80
N LEU A 19 7.85 -8.92 16.00
CA LEU A 19 7.82 -7.79 15.06
C LEU A 19 7.75 -6.45 15.80
N THR A 20 6.92 -6.37 16.85
CA THR A 20 6.81 -5.18 17.71
C THR A 20 8.06 -4.92 18.54
N LEU A 21 8.74 -5.98 19.01
CA LEU A 21 9.96 -5.86 19.78
C LEU A 21 11.11 -5.34 18.92
N CYS A 22 11.28 -5.88 17.70
CA CYS A 22 12.31 -5.41 16.77
C CYS A 22 12.08 -3.96 16.32
N THR A 23 10.83 -3.53 16.13
CA THR A 23 10.52 -2.13 15.79
C THR A 23 10.77 -1.17 16.97
N SER A 24 10.54 -1.60 18.21
CA SER A 24 10.85 -0.79 19.40
C SER A 24 12.36 -0.61 19.66
N LEU A 25 13.17 -1.63 19.36
CA LEU A 25 14.62 -1.60 19.55
C LEU A 25 15.33 -0.66 18.57
N ILE A 26 14.78 -0.48 17.36
CA ILE A 26 15.33 0.44 16.34
C ILE A 26 15.06 1.91 16.70
N LEU A 27 14.01 2.19 17.48
CA LEU A 27 13.62 3.55 17.88
C LEU A 27 14.19 4.00 19.23
N GLY A 28 14.83 3.11 20.00
CA GLY A 28 15.25 3.37 21.38
C GLY A 28 16.73 3.70 21.60
N SER A 29 17.58 3.64 20.56
CA SER A 29 19.02 3.87 20.72
C SER A 29 19.38 5.35 20.64
N GLY A 30 19.13 6.07 21.74
CA GLY A 30 19.50 7.47 21.91
C GLY A 30 19.55 7.86 23.38
N VAL A 31 20.35 7.17 24.18
CA VAL A 31 20.66 7.60 25.56
C VAL A 31 22.16 7.84 25.65
N SER A 32 22.56 9.10 25.52
CA SER A 32 23.93 9.53 25.82
C SER A 32 24.16 9.47 27.32
N SER A 33 25.17 8.71 27.73
CA SER A 33 25.63 8.64 29.11
C SER A 33 26.57 9.82 29.37
N GLN A 34 26.26 10.66 30.36
CA GLN A 34 27.15 11.73 30.82
C GLN A 34 28.10 11.16 31.87
N THR A 35 29.40 11.13 31.57
CA THR A 35 30.45 10.96 32.56
C THR A 35 30.70 12.27 33.33
N PRO A 36 30.95 12.23 34.64
CA PRO A 36 31.24 13.42 35.43
C PRO A 36 32.66 13.94 35.16
N THR A 37 32.78 15.21 34.79
CA THR A 37 34.05 15.89 34.51
C THR A 37 34.72 16.35 35.81
N PRO A 38 36.07 16.23 35.96
CA PRO A 38 36.82 16.69 37.14
C PRO A 38 36.74 18.21 37.30
N GLN A 39 36.88 18.70 38.54
CA GLN A 39 36.85 20.13 38.90
C GLN A 39 37.60 21.00 37.87
N ALA A 40 36.82 21.66 37.01
CA ALA A 40 37.34 22.45 35.92
C ALA A 40 37.66 23.87 36.41
N ASP A 41 38.69 24.45 35.83
CA ASP A 41 38.99 25.87 35.95
C ASP A 41 37.74 26.67 35.53
N PRO A 42 37.22 27.59 36.36
CA PRO A 42 36.00 28.36 36.06
C PRO A 42 36.07 29.08 34.71
N THR A 43 37.28 29.41 34.24
CA THR A 43 37.51 30.01 32.93
C THR A 43 37.13 29.07 31.78
N GLN A 44 37.40 27.77 31.92
CA GLN A 44 37.08 26.76 30.91
C GLN A 44 35.59 26.47 30.86
N GLU A 45 34.91 26.45 32.00
CA GLU A 45 33.45 26.27 32.06
C GLU A 45 32.69 27.43 31.38
N ILE A 46 33.16 28.66 31.57
CA ILE A 46 32.61 29.84 30.88
C ILE A 46 32.81 29.73 29.35
N GLN A 47 33.97 29.25 28.90
CA GLN A 47 34.25 29.04 27.48
C GLN A 47 33.42 27.90 26.87
N GLN A 48 33.21 26.81 27.61
CA GLN A 48 32.36 25.70 27.19
C GLN A 48 30.89 26.14 27.08
N LEU A 49 30.38 26.89 28.07
CA LEU A 49 29.03 27.45 27.99
C LEU A 49 28.84 28.30 26.72
N ALA A 50 29.84 29.11 26.37
CA ALA A 50 29.80 29.92 25.16
C ALA A 50 29.85 29.09 23.86
N ALA A 51 30.58 27.97 23.85
CA ALA A 51 30.62 27.05 22.72
C ALA A 51 29.28 26.31 22.56
N ASP A 52 28.71 25.81 23.65
CA ASP A 52 27.41 25.12 23.68
C ASP A 52 26.27 26.04 23.26
N ASP A 53 26.28 27.31 23.70
CA ASP A 53 25.29 28.31 23.28
C ASP A 53 25.34 28.54 21.77
N VAL A 54 26.53 28.52 21.15
CA VAL A 54 26.68 28.64 19.68
C VAL A 54 26.27 27.37 18.94
N GLU A 55 26.55 26.19 19.51
CA GLU A 55 26.12 24.91 18.92
C GLU A 55 24.59 24.82 18.90
N ASN A 56 23.94 25.18 20.00
CA ASN A 56 22.48 25.14 20.19
C ASN A 56 21.72 26.37 19.64
N ASP A 57 22.39 27.25 18.89
CA ASP A 57 21.80 28.47 18.29
C ASP A 57 21.12 29.41 19.31
N ILE A 58 21.62 29.44 20.54
CA ILE A 58 21.12 30.31 21.61
C ILE A 58 21.70 31.72 21.44
N THR A 59 20.85 32.73 21.64
CA THR A 59 21.29 34.13 21.56
C THR A 59 22.32 34.44 22.65
N ARG A 60 23.31 35.29 22.33
CA ARG A 60 24.39 35.71 23.23
C ARG A 60 23.86 36.24 24.57
N ARG A 61 24.26 35.63 25.71
CA ARG A 61 23.76 35.96 27.06
C ARG A 61 24.88 36.19 28.08
N PRO A 62 25.63 37.32 28.00
CA PRO A 62 26.73 37.59 28.93
C PRO A 62 26.24 37.83 30.37
N SER A 63 25.02 38.39 30.53
CA SER A 63 24.40 38.59 31.84
C SER A 63 24.08 37.27 32.56
N TYR A 64 23.72 36.23 31.81
CA TYR A 64 23.44 34.90 32.36
C TYR A 64 24.74 34.21 32.82
N ALA A 65 25.81 34.32 32.03
CA ALA A 65 27.13 33.81 32.42
C ALA A 65 27.65 34.48 33.70
N LYS A 66 27.42 35.80 33.86
CA LYS A 66 27.73 36.52 35.09
C LYS A 66 26.95 35.94 36.28
N GLU A 67 25.63 35.86 36.19
CA GLU A 67 24.78 35.36 37.28
C GLU A 67 25.15 33.94 37.72
N LEU A 68 25.54 33.09 36.76
CA LEU A 68 25.89 31.70 36.99
C LEU A 68 27.27 31.53 37.66
N TYR A 69 28.27 32.32 37.25
CA TYR A 69 29.68 32.12 37.65
C TYR A 69 30.25 33.19 38.62
N GLU A 70 29.50 34.23 38.97
CA GLU A 70 29.93 35.30 39.90
C GLU A 70 30.11 34.82 41.34
N LYS A 71 29.33 33.83 41.80
CA LYS A 71 29.46 33.24 43.15
C LYS A 71 30.43 32.06 43.24
N PRO A 72 30.49 31.14 42.25
CA PRO A 72 31.36 29.96 42.30
C PRO A 72 32.84 30.22 41.98
N SER A 73 33.19 31.39 41.42
CA SER A 73 34.55 31.67 40.91
C SER A 73 35.31 32.67 41.81
N PRO A 74 35.92 32.23 42.93
CA PRO A 74 36.69 33.12 43.80
C PRO A 74 37.92 33.63 43.05
N GLY A 75 37.91 34.91 42.65
CA GLY A 75 39.04 35.57 41.99
C GLY A 75 38.73 36.20 40.63
N LEU A 76 37.54 35.95 40.06
CA LEU A 76 37.09 36.61 38.82
C LEU A 76 36.04 37.68 39.14
N THR A 77 36.21 38.88 38.60
CA THR A 77 35.21 39.93 38.71
C THR A 77 34.10 39.73 37.69
N GLY A 78 32.86 40.11 38.02
CA GLY A 78 31.72 39.99 37.11
C GLY A 78 31.95 40.53 35.68
N PRO A 79 32.67 41.66 35.48
CA PRO A 79 33.06 42.14 34.16
C PRO A 79 34.02 41.21 33.40
N GLU A 80 34.96 40.54 34.08
CA GLU A 80 35.91 39.62 33.46
C GLU A 80 35.21 38.36 32.95
N ILE A 81 34.23 37.83 33.71
CA ILE A 81 33.40 36.69 33.30
C ILE A 81 32.65 37.00 31.99
N MET A 82 32.06 38.19 31.92
CA MET A 82 31.35 38.63 30.72
C MET A 82 32.29 38.74 29.50
N GLN A 83 33.51 39.23 29.69
CA GLN A 83 34.51 39.35 28.61
C GLN A 83 34.99 37.98 28.11
N ILE A 84 35.24 37.04 29.03
CA ILE A 84 35.68 35.67 28.70
C ILE A 84 34.60 34.98 27.87
N TYR A 85 33.34 35.02 28.32
CA TYR A 85 32.19 34.47 27.60
C TYR A 85 32.04 35.11 26.21
N ASP A 86 32.10 36.44 26.15
CA ASP A 86 31.91 37.20 24.92
C ASP A 86 32.97 36.90 23.85
N LYS A 87 34.21 36.72 24.27
CA LYS A 87 35.31 36.35 23.38
C LYS A 87 35.13 34.93 22.85
N ALA A 88 34.84 33.98 23.74
CA ALA A 88 34.63 32.58 23.38
C ALA A 88 33.43 32.39 22.44
N TYR A 89 32.30 33.07 22.70
CA TYR A 89 31.11 33.04 21.86
C TYR A 89 31.41 33.56 20.45
N THR A 90 32.19 34.64 20.35
CA THR A 90 32.57 35.23 19.06
C THR A 90 33.51 34.32 18.26
N GLU A 91 34.45 33.65 18.93
CA GLU A 91 35.37 32.69 18.30
C GLU A 91 34.63 31.44 17.82
N ALA A 92 33.74 30.87 18.64
CA ALA A 92 32.90 29.73 18.28
C ALA A 92 31.97 30.05 17.10
N GLN A 93 31.35 31.24 17.07
CA GLN A 93 30.48 31.64 15.96
C GLN A 93 31.26 31.81 14.64
N LYS A 94 32.51 32.30 14.71
CA LYS A 94 33.40 32.38 13.54
C LYS A 94 33.78 30.99 13.03
N ALA A 95 34.03 30.04 13.92
CA ALA A 95 34.33 28.66 13.56
C ALA A 95 33.13 27.98 12.87
N LYS A 96 31.92 28.06 13.44
CA LYS A 96 30.68 27.52 12.84
C LYS A 96 30.39 28.10 11.45
N LYS A 97 30.61 29.41 11.27
CA LYS A 97 30.45 30.08 9.96
C LYS A 97 31.51 29.68 8.93
N LYS A 98 32.74 29.40 9.36
CA LYS A 98 33.83 28.96 8.46
C LYS A 98 33.59 27.53 7.96
N ASP A 99 33.05 26.67 8.81
CA ASP A 99 32.73 25.28 8.46
C ASP A 99 31.58 25.20 7.45
N LEU A 100 30.51 25.98 7.66
CA LEU A 100 29.39 26.09 6.72
C LEU A 100 29.81 26.69 5.35
N ARG A 101 30.79 27.61 5.33
CA ARG A 101 31.35 28.15 4.09
C ARG A 101 32.26 27.15 3.35
N GLY A 102 32.75 26.10 4.00
CA GLY A 102 33.50 25.02 3.34
C GLY A 102 32.63 24.09 2.49
N LEU A 103 31.33 24.02 2.78
CA LEU A 103 30.35 23.19 2.05
C LEU A 103 29.72 23.91 0.85
N LEU A 104 29.83 25.23 0.77
CA LEU A 104 29.29 26.05 -0.31
C LEU A 104 30.45 26.63 -1.12
N PRO A 105 30.74 26.12 -2.33
CA PRO A 105 31.76 26.73 -3.16
C PRO A 105 31.35 28.18 -3.49
N ASP A 106 32.23 29.16 -3.25
CA ASP A 106 32.02 30.61 -3.43
C ASP A 106 31.73 31.04 -4.89
N ASN A 107 31.58 30.07 -5.81
CA ASN A 107 31.29 30.30 -7.21
C ASN A 107 29.77 30.31 -7.41
N GLY A 108 29.18 31.50 -7.55
CA GLY A 108 27.73 31.74 -7.67
C GLY A 108 26.97 31.01 -8.79
N LEU A 109 27.67 30.24 -9.65
CA LEU A 109 27.09 29.42 -10.71
C LEU A 109 26.86 27.95 -10.31
N LEU A 110 27.53 27.45 -9.26
CA LEU A 110 27.44 26.04 -8.85
C LEU A 110 26.22 25.73 -7.97
N ILE A 111 25.77 26.71 -7.18
CA ILE A 111 24.57 26.60 -6.34
C ILE A 111 23.31 26.27 -7.18
N PRO A 112 22.99 27.01 -8.26
CA PRO A 112 21.82 26.67 -9.09
C PRO A 112 21.98 25.32 -9.80
N LEU A 113 23.20 24.94 -10.21
CA LEU A 113 23.46 23.63 -10.81
C LEU A 113 23.17 22.49 -9.83
N LEU A 114 23.62 22.62 -8.58
CA LEU A 114 23.43 21.61 -7.54
C LEU A 114 21.96 21.47 -7.13
N LEU A 115 21.21 22.58 -7.10
CA LEU A 115 19.76 22.55 -6.88
C LEU A 115 19.00 21.87 -8.02
N ILE A 116 19.38 22.13 -9.29
CA ILE A 116 18.79 21.46 -10.46
C ILE A 116 19.09 19.96 -10.40
N VAL A 117 20.35 19.59 -10.13
CA VAL A 117 20.76 18.18 -9.98
C VAL A 117 20.00 17.50 -8.85
N GLY A 118 19.88 18.15 -7.69
CA GLY A 118 19.09 17.66 -6.55
C GLY A 118 17.60 17.47 -6.87
N ALA A 119 16.99 18.43 -7.59
CA ALA A 119 15.59 18.33 -8.01
C ALA A 119 15.36 17.20 -9.02
N VAL A 120 16.26 17.01 -9.99
CA VAL A 120 16.20 15.91 -10.96
C VAL A 120 16.37 14.56 -10.27
N LEU A 121 17.36 14.43 -9.37
CA LEU A 121 17.57 13.23 -8.56
C LEU A 121 16.37 12.92 -7.66
N GLY A 122 15.81 13.92 -6.99
CA GLY A 122 14.62 13.78 -6.16
C GLY A 122 13.42 13.26 -6.94
N LYS A 123 13.16 13.81 -8.13
CA LYS A 123 12.06 13.37 -8.99
C LYS A 123 12.25 11.95 -9.54
N LEU A 124 13.47 11.62 -9.98
CA LEU A 124 13.81 10.26 -10.41
C LEU A 124 13.63 9.25 -9.26
N PHE A 125 14.01 9.64 -8.04
CA PHE A 125 13.86 8.80 -6.85
C PHE A 125 12.39 8.62 -6.45
N GLU A 126 11.58 9.68 -6.51
CA GLU A 126 10.14 9.63 -6.28
C GLU A 126 9.43 8.70 -7.28
N GLU A 127 9.70 8.84 -8.58
CA GLU A 127 9.11 8.00 -9.62
C GLU A 127 9.54 6.52 -9.45
N THR A 128 10.79 6.26 -9.05
CA THR A 128 11.31 4.90 -8.85
C THR A 128 10.74 4.24 -7.57
N LEU A 129 10.65 4.99 -6.47
CA LEU A 129 10.05 4.50 -5.23
C LEU A 129 8.56 4.26 -5.37
N LEU A 130 7.81 5.20 -5.96
CA LEU A 130 6.37 5.07 -6.14
C LEU A 130 6.01 3.88 -7.03
N THR A 131 6.79 3.62 -8.08
CA THR A 131 6.51 2.47 -8.97
C THR A 131 6.93 1.14 -8.35
N THR A 132 8.05 1.10 -7.62
CA THR A 132 8.51 -0.10 -6.92
C THR A 132 7.59 -0.47 -5.77
N THR A 133 7.16 0.52 -4.97
CA THR A 133 6.19 0.31 -3.88
C THR A 133 4.84 -0.14 -4.40
N LYS A 134 4.32 0.44 -5.49
CA LYS A 134 3.07 -0.04 -6.13
C LYS A 134 3.18 -1.47 -6.63
N LYS A 135 4.30 -1.85 -7.25
CA LYS A 135 4.53 -3.23 -7.72
C LYS A 135 4.63 -4.21 -6.56
N LEU A 136 5.38 -3.88 -5.51
CA LEU A 136 5.49 -4.68 -4.30
C LEU A 136 4.14 -4.81 -3.59
N PHE A 137 3.39 -3.72 -3.47
CA PHE A 137 2.05 -3.72 -2.89
C PHE A 137 1.09 -4.60 -3.69
N LYS A 138 1.10 -4.49 -5.02
CA LYS A 138 0.29 -5.35 -5.89
C LYS A 138 0.68 -6.82 -5.75
N ALA A 139 1.98 -7.14 -5.78
CA ALA A 139 2.46 -8.50 -5.61
C ALA A 139 2.12 -9.08 -4.22
N CYS A 140 2.22 -8.26 -3.17
CA CYS A 140 1.83 -8.63 -1.82
C CYS A 140 0.32 -8.87 -1.73
N ASN A 141 -0.49 -8.00 -2.33
CA ASN A 141 -1.94 -8.16 -2.38
C ASN A 141 -2.36 -9.42 -3.16
N ASP A 142 -1.71 -9.70 -4.30
CA ASP A 142 -1.96 -10.91 -5.09
C ASP A 142 -1.51 -12.19 -4.35
N TRP A 143 -0.40 -12.13 -3.60
CA TRP A 143 0.07 -13.24 -2.76
C TRP A 143 -0.86 -13.49 -1.57
N ILE A 144 -1.27 -12.45 -0.84
CA ILE A 144 -2.25 -12.53 0.24
C ILE A 144 -3.56 -13.09 -0.31
N TYR A 145 -4.00 -12.62 -1.47
CA TYR A 145 -5.19 -13.11 -2.13
C TYR A 145 -5.09 -14.61 -2.44
N ALA A 146 -4.03 -15.05 -3.11
CA ALA A 146 -3.83 -16.47 -3.44
C ALA A 146 -3.82 -17.36 -2.18
N ARG A 147 -3.28 -16.85 -1.07
CA ARG A 147 -3.20 -17.60 0.19
C ARG A 147 -4.51 -17.59 0.99
N PHE A 148 -5.32 -16.53 0.89
CA PHE A 148 -6.45 -16.28 1.78
C PHE A 148 -7.83 -16.20 1.10
N ALA A 149 -7.93 -16.34 -0.24
CA ALA A 149 -9.20 -16.33 -0.97
C ALA A 149 -10.23 -17.36 -0.47
N GLY A 150 -9.79 -18.43 0.21
CA GLY A 150 -10.66 -19.45 0.82
C GLY A 150 -11.16 -19.13 2.23
N ASN A 151 -10.69 -18.05 2.88
CA ASN A 151 -11.06 -17.73 4.26
C ASN A 151 -12.29 -16.80 4.31
N ARG A 152 -13.21 -17.04 5.25
CA ARG A 152 -14.46 -16.28 5.43
C ARG A 152 -14.23 -14.78 5.59
N PHE A 153 -13.11 -14.39 6.20
CA PHE A 153 -12.75 -12.97 6.41
C PHE A 153 -12.46 -12.21 5.11
N PHE A 154 -11.94 -12.88 4.08
CA PHE A 154 -11.59 -12.24 2.80
C PHE A 154 -12.63 -12.49 1.71
N ARG A 155 -13.72 -13.20 2.03
CA ARG A 155 -14.78 -13.53 1.07
C ARG A 155 -15.33 -12.30 0.37
N ASN A 156 -15.64 -11.22 1.10
CA ASN A 156 -16.21 -10.02 0.49
C ASN A 156 -15.23 -9.33 -0.47
N ILE A 157 -13.93 -9.33 -0.13
CA ILE A 157 -12.89 -8.75 -0.98
C ILE A 157 -12.70 -9.61 -2.24
N ALA A 158 -12.65 -10.93 -2.08
CA ALA A 158 -12.56 -11.87 -3.19
C ALA A 158 -13.77 -11.76 -4.12
N LEU A 159 -14.98 -11.69 -3.57
CA LEU A 159 -16.21 -11.50 -4.35
C LEU A 159 -16.23 -10.16 -5.07
N ARG A 160 -15.76 -9.08 -4.44
CA ARG A 160 -15.69 -7.76 -5.08
C ARG A 160 -14.71 -7.76 -6.26
N ARG A 161 -13.53 -8.37 -6.10
CA ARG A 161 -12.55 -8.52 -7.18
C ARG A 161 -13.11 -9.40 -8.30
N TYR A 162 -13.69 -10.54 -7.95
CA TYR A 162 -14.32 -11.44 -8.91
C TYR A 162 -15.42 -10.74 -9.73
N ARG A 163 -16.27 -9.93 -9.08
CA ARG A 163 -17.28 -9.11 -9.77
C ARG A 163 -16.65 -8.09 -10.72
N ALA A 164 -15.57 -7.42 -10.31
CA ALA A 164 -14.85 -6.50 -11.16
C ALA A 164 -14.23 -7.21 -12.39
N ASP A 165 -13.66 -8.40 -12.20
CA ASP A 165 -13.10 -9.20 -13.28
C ASP A 165 -14.19 -9.68 -14.26
N LEU A 166 -15.37 -10.06 -13.76
CA LEU A 166 -16.53 -10.39 -14.60
C LEU A 166 -17.00 -9.19 -15.42
N LEU A 167 -17.07 -8.00 -14.81
CA LEU A 167 -17.42 -6.77 -15.51
C LEU A 167 -16.42 -6.49 -16.62
N ASP A 168 -15.12 -6.49 -16.33
CA ASP A 168 -14.08 -6.22 -17.33
C ASP A 168 -14.13 -7.22 -18.49
N LYS A 169 -14.26 -8.52 -18.16
CA LYS A 169 -14.27 -9.61 -19.16
C LYS A 169 -15.49 -9.59 -20.08
N TYR A 170 -16.66 -9.23 -19.57
CA TYR A 170 -17.92 -9.32 -20.31
C TYR A 170 -18.50 -7.96 -20.72
N LYS A 171 -17.88 -6.84 -20.33
CA LYS A 171 -18.26 -5.49 -20.77
C LYS A 171 -18.13 -5.31 -22.27
N GLU A 172 -17.06 -5.83 -22.85
CA GLU A 172 -16.77 -5.69 -24.27
C GLU A 172 -16.98 -7.00 -25.03
N LEU A 173 -17.83 -6.94 -26.05
CA LEU A 173 -18.12 -8.03 -26.95
C LEU A 173 -17.26 -7.87 -28.20
N LYS A 174 -16.20 -8.69 -28.26
CA LYS A 174 -15.41 -8.83 -29.48
C LYS A 174 -16.16 -9.72 -30.46
N ILE A 175 -16.57 -9.12 -31.56
CA ILE A 175 -17.19 -9.83 -32.68
C ILE A 175 -16.05 -10.35 -33.58
N PRO A 176 -15.93 -11.67 -33.80
CA PRO A 176 -14.82 -12.24 -34.57
C PRO A 176 -14.69 -11.67 -35.99
N PHE A 177 -15.81 -11.33 -36.62
CA PHE A 177 -15.83 -10.78 -37.98
C PHE A 177 -15.66 -9.26 -38.05
N ARG A 178 -15.29 -8.60 -36.93
CA ARG A 178 -15.17 -7.15 -36.80
C ARG A 178 -13.84 -6.74 -36.17
N GLU A 179 -12.73 -7.32 -36.65
CA GLU A 179 -11.40 -7.22 -36.03
C GLU A 179 -10.85 -5.78 -35.94
N ASN A 180 -11.29 -4.87 -36.83
CA ASN A 180 -10.78 -3.50 -36.94
C ASN A 180 -11.74 -2.41 -36.45
N GLN A 181 -12.80 -2.75 -35.70
CA GLN A 181 -13.76 -1.75 -35.22
C GLN A 181 -13.93 -1.85 -33.70
N LYS A 182 -14.40 -0.76 -33.09
CA LYS A 182 -14.58 -0.65 -31.65
C LYS A 182 -15.44 -1.81 -31.12
N PRO A 183 -15.03 -2.51 -30.04
CA PRO A 183 -15.84 -3.53 -29.39
C PRO A 183 -17.20 -2.98 -28.99
N LEU A 184 -18.22 -3.83 -29.06
CA LEU A 184 -19.56 -3.45 -28.63
C LEU A 184 -19.69 -3.58 -27.12
N LEU A 185 -20.33 -2.60 -26.47
CA LEU A 185 -20.60 -2.67 -25.05
C LEU A 185 -21.83 -3.55 -24.78
N MET A 186 -21.71 -4.46 -23.81
CA MET A 186 -22.78 -5.39 -23.41
C MET A 186 -24.10 -4.66 -23.11
N ASN A 187 -24.03 -3.59 -22.30
CA ASN A 187 -25.20 -2.80 -21.91
C ASN A 187 -25.92 -2.10 -23.06
N ASP A 188 -25.23 -1.86 -24.19
CA ASP A 188 -25.79 -1.12 -25.30
C ASP A 188 -26.47 -2.05 -26.32
N VAL A 189 -26.06 -3.32 -26.36
CA VAL A 189 -26.42 -4.25 -27.44
C VAL A 189 -27.31 -5.39 -26.95
N TYR A 190 -27.21 -5.76 -25.68
CA TYR A 190 -27.99 -6.87 -25.17
C TYR A 190 -29.47 -6.49 -24.98
N VAL A 191 -30.34 -7.29 -25.57
CA VAL A 191 -31.79 -7.20 -25.38
C VAL A 191 -32.23 -8.40 -24.53
N PRO A 192 -32.88 -8.18 -23.37
CA PRO A 192 -33.36 -9.26 -22.52
C PRO A 192 -34.29 -10.20 -23.27
N LEU A 193 -33.88 -11.47 -23.37
CA LEU A 193 -34.68 -12.50 -24.03
C LEU A 193 -35.80 -12.96 -23.11
N LYS A 194 -37.00 -13.11 -23.66
CA LYS A 194 -38.11 -13.79 -22.98
C LYS A 194 -37.94 -15.30 -23.18
N VAL A 195 -38.02 -16.08 -22.10
CA VAL A 195 -37.96 -17.55 -22.16
C VAL A 195 -39.37 -18.12 -22.13
N GLU A 196 -39.64 -19.08 -23.02
CA GLU A 196 -40.89 -19.86 -23.03
C GLU A 196 -40.69 -21.11 -22.17
N GLY A 197 -41.47 -21.25 -21.10
CA GLY A 197 -41.43 -22.41 -20.21
C GLY A 197 -41.90 -23.69 -20.90
N GLY A 198 -41.19 -24.81 -20.68
CA GLY A 198 -41.37 -26.06 -21.43
C GLY A 198 -42.71 -26.81 -21.27
N SER A 199 -43.70 -26.26 -20.53
CA SER A 199 -45.01 -26.89 -20.33
C SER A 199 -46.19 -25.92 -20.36
N GLN A 200 -45.97 -24.64 -20.11
CA GLN A 200 -46.96 -23.57 -20.21
C GLN A 200 -46.27 -22.43 -20.95
N ARG A 201 -46.91 -21.90 -22.01
CA ARG A 201 -46.44 -20.75 -22.81
C ARG A 201 -46.46 -19.44 -22.02
N GLN A 202 -45.93 -19.44 -20.80
CA GLN A 202 -45.70 -18.24 -20.02
C GLN A 202 -44.33 -17.71 -20.38
N LEU A 203 -44.32 -16.45 -20.81
CA LEU A 203 -43.10 -15.69 -21.05
C LEU A 203 -42.56 -15.29 -19.67
N GLU A 204 -41.63 -16.08 -19.16
CA GLU A 204 -40.99 -15.79 -17.88
C GLU A 204 -39.73 -14.95 -18.07
N ASN A 205 -39.41 -14.16 -17.05
CA ASN A 205 -38.13 -13.50 -16.96
C ASN A 205 -37.06 -14.54 -16.59
N ILE A 206 -35.94 -14.56 -17.32
CA ILE A 206 -34.82 -15.49 -17.10
C ILE A 206 -34.38 -15.56 -15.63
N TYR A 207 -34.37 -14.41 -14.94
CA TYR A 207 -33.95 -14.33 -13.54
C TYR A 207 -34.93 -15.02 -12.59
N THR A 208 -36.22 -15.04 -12.94
CA THR A 208 -37.25 -15.76 -12.19
C THR A 208 -37.09 -17.27 -12.39
N ALA A 209 -36.85 -17.70 -13.64
CA ALA A 209 -36.60 -19.11 -13.93
C ALA A 209 -35.34 -19.63 -13.20
N ILE A 210 -34.24 -18.85 -13.17
CA ILE A 210 -33.01 -19.20 -12.44
C ILE A 210 -33.28 -19.40 -10.94
N ASN A 211 -34.17 -18.60 -10.35
CA ASN A 211 -34.53 -18.73 -8.95
C ASN A 211 -35.44 -19.96 -8.69
N GLY A 212 -36.37 -20.25 -9.61
CA GLY A 212 -37.35 -21.33 -9.46
C GLY A 212 -36.80 -22.74 -9.69
N HIS A 213 -35.65 -22.90 -10.33
CA HIS A 213 -35.16 -24.19 -10.80
C HIS A 213 -33.68 -24.43 -10.53
N GLN A 214 -33.34 -25.58 -9.93
CA GLN A 214 -31.95 -26.00 -9.72
C GLN A 214 -31.21 -26.31 -11.02
N ARG A 215 -31.92 -26.70 -12.08
CA ARG A 215 -31.35 -27.06 -13.38
C ARG A 215 -32.22 -26.49 -14.49
N LEU A 216 -31.58 -25.76 -15.39
CA LEU A 216 -32.22 -25.12 -16.54
C LEU A 216 -31.46 -25.44 -17.80
N MET A 217 -32.20 -25.60 -18.89
CA MET A 217 -31.62 -25.79 -20.21
C MET A 217 -32.20 -24.78 -21.19
N VAL A 218 -31.35 -23.88 -21.66
CA VAL A 218 -31.72 -22.91 -22.70
C VAL A 218 -31.60 -23.59 -24.06
N LYS A 219 -32.75 -23.77 -24.73
CA LYS A 219 -32.83 -24.31 -26.10
C LYS A 219 -33.04 -23.19 -27.10
N GLY A 220 -32.57 -23.38 -28.34
CA GLY A 220 -32.79 -22.44 -29.43
C GLY A 220 -31.86 -22.73 -30.62
N PRO A 221 -32.18 -22.22 -31.83
CA PRO A 221 -31.38 -22.45 -33.03
C PRO A 221 -29.95 -21.86 -32.90
N PRO A 222 -28.98 -22.31 -33.71
CA PRO A 222 -27.66 -21.67 -33.78
C PRO A 222 -27.79 -20.16 -34.01
N GLY A 223 -26.96 -19.37 -33.34
CA GLY A 223 -27.02 -17.90 -33.44
C GLY A 223 -28.13 -17.21 -32.63
N SER A 224 -29.02 -17.95 -31.95
CA SER A 224 -30.13 -17.38 -31.16
C SER A 224 -29.73 -16.61 -29.89
N GLY A 225 -28.44 -16.30 -29.69
CA GLY A 225 -27.96 -15.54 -28.54
C GLY A 225 -27.85 -16.32 -27.21
N LYS A 226 -27.85 -17.66 -27.22
CA LYS A 226 -27.71 -18.47 -25.97
C LYS A 226 -26.43 -18.15 -25.18
N SER A 227 -25.28 -18.16 -25.86
CA SER A 227 -24.01 -17.82 -25.20
C SER A 227 -23.98 -16.36 -24.75
N MET A 228 -24.67 -15.48 -25.49
CA MET A 228 -24.79 -14.07 -25.17
C MET A 228 -25.61 -13.86 -23.89
N LEU A 229 -26.75 -14.55 -23.76
CA LEU A 229 -27.56 -14.61 -22.55
C LEU A 229 -26.75 -15.06 -21.33
N LEU A 230 -25.94 -16.11 -21.45
CA LEU A 230 -25.10 -16.58 -20.33
C LEU A 230 -24.04 -15.56 -19.92
N LYS A 231 -23.44 -14.86 -20.89
CA LYS A 231 -22.49 -13.77 -20.64
C LYS A 231 -23.17 -12.56 -19.98
N ASP A 232 -24.37 -12.22 -20.41
CA ASP A 232 -25.17 -11.16 -19.80
C ASP A 232 -25.49 -11.47 -18.33
N ILE A 233 -25.91 -12.69 -18.00
CA ILE A 233 -26.16 -13.10 -16.60
C ILE A 233 -24.90 -12.91 -15.74
N ALA A 234 -23.73 -13.31 -16.24
CA ALA A 234 -22.45 -13.13 -15.54
C ALA A 234 -22.09 -11.64 -15.39
N PHE A 235 -22.35 -10.83 -16.42
CA PHE A 235 -22.13 -9.39 -16.42
C PHE A 235 -23.04 -8.66 -15.41
N VAL A 236 -24.34 -8.97 -15.41
CA VAL A 236 -25.35 -8.41 -14.49
C VAL A 236 -25.04 -8.78 -13.03
N TYR A 237 -24.49 -9.97 -12.78
CA TYR A 237 -23.96 -10.32 -11.46
C TYR A 237 -22.77 -9.44 -11.05
N GLY A 238 -21.82 -9.23 -11.96
CA GLY A 238 -20.67 -8.34 -11.74
C GLY A 238 -21.10 -6.91 -11.37
N ASP A 239 -22.18 -6.43 -12.01
CA ASP A 239 -22.76 -5.10 -11.79
C ASP A 239 -23.66 -4.99 -10.55
N ASN A 240 -23.75 -6.04 -9.73
CA ASN A 240 -24.66 -6.14 -8.57
C ASN A 240 -26.15 -5.96 -8.90
N ARG A 241 -26.56 -6.15 -10.16
CA ARG A 241 -27.98 -6.07 -10.58
C ARG A 241 -28.73 -7.39 -10.40
N LEU A 242 -28.02 -8.49 -10.14
CA LEU A 242 -28.61 -9.81 -9.90
C LEU A 242 -29.05 -9.97 -8.43
N THR A 243 -30.06 -9.22 -8.01
CA THR A 243 -30.56 -9.21 -6.61
C THR A 243 -31.66 -10.24 -6.34
N ALA A 244 -32.26 -10.80 -7.37
CA ALA A 244 -33.43 -11.67 -7.28
C ALA A 244 -33.14 -13.11 -6.82
N ILE A 245 -31.85 -13.51 -6.72
CA ILE A 245 -31.48 -14.88 -6.35
C ILE A 245 -31.13 -14.94 -4.85
N PRO A 246 -31.88 -15.71 -4.04
CA PRO A 246 -31.62 -15.90 -2.62
C PRO A 246 -30.25 -16.54 -2.39
N ASP A 247 -29.68 -16.32 -1.19
CA ASP A 247 -28.34 -16.78 -0.76
C ASP A 247 -27.14 -16.19 -1.52
N GLY A 248 -27.36 -15.38 -2.56
CA GLY A 248 -26.31 -14.68 -3.29
C GLY A 248 -25.26 -15.62 -3.89
N PRO A 249 -25.66 -16.58 -4.75
CA PRO A 249 -24.73 -17.54 -5.32
C PRO A 249 -23.68 -16.85 -6.18
N VAL A 250 -22.51 -17.49 -6.26
CA VAL A 250 -21.41 -17.04 -7.13
C VAL A 250 -21.57 -17.75 -8.47
N PRO A 251 -21.99 -17.06 -9.55
CA PRO A 251 -22.12 -17.69 -10.86
C PRO A 251 -20.73 -18.04 -11.39
N VAL A 252 -20.63 -19.15 -12.11
CA VAL A 252 -19.39 -19.60 -12.73
C VAL A 252 -19.71 -19.92 -14.19
N LEU A 253 -19.19 -19.11 -15.11
CA LEU A 253 -19.39 -19.32 -16.55
C LEU A 253 -18.30 -20.24 -17.11
N LEU A 254 -18.68 -21.46 -17.44
CA LEU A 254 -17.81 -22.46 -18.06
C LEU A 254 -18.09 -22.57 -19.56
N GLU A 255 -17.13 -22.16 -20.38
CA GLU A 255 -17.22 -22.30 -21.83
C GLU A 255 -16.75 -23.70 -22.26
N LEU A 256 -17.69 -24.59 -22.56
CA LEU A 256 -17.43 -26.01 -22.81
C LEU A 256 -16.45 -26.27 -23.96
N HIS A 257 -16.39 -25.39 -24.97
CA HIS A 257 -15.44 -25.54 -26.08
C HIS A 257 -13.98 -25.46 -25.64
N ARG A 258 -13.68 -24.82 -24.49
CA ARG A 258 -12.33 -24.76 -23.90
C ARG A 258 -11.90 -26.09 -23.27
N LEU A 259 -12.83 -27.02 -23.09
CA LEU A 259 -12.62 -28.34 -22.51
C LEU A 259 -12.75 -29.47 -23.55
N GLY A 260 -12.73 -29.13 -24.84
CA GLY A 260 -13.08 -30.06 -25.94
C GLY A 260 -12.00 -31.08 -26.33
N ASP A 261 -10.81 -31.06 -25.71
CA ASP A 261 -9.77 -32.02 -26.07
C ASP A 261 -10.11 -33.43 -25.59
N ALA A 262 -10.42 -34.31 -26.54
CA ALA A 262 -10.88 -35.69 -26.31
C ALA A 262 -9.87 -36.60 -25.59
N LYS A 263 -8.67 -36.11 -25.26
CA LYS A 263 -7.57 -36.86 -24.61
C LYS A 263 -7.30 -36.43 -23.16
N LEU A 264 -8.11 -35.56 -22.58
CA LEU A 264 -7.88 -35.09 -21.21
C LEU A 264 -8.12 -36.23 -20.21
N SER A 265 -7.06 -36.64 -19.51
CA SER A 265 -7.19 -37.47 -18.31
C SER A 265 -7.93 -36.70 -17.21
N GLN A 266 -8.45 -37.39 -16.18
CA GLN A 266 -9.16 -36.73 -15.07
C GLN A 266 -8.34 -35.61 -14.42
N GLU A 267 -7.02 -35.82 -14.23
CA GLU A 267 -6.12 -34.81 -13.69
C GLU A 267 -5.94 -33.62 -14.62
N GLN A 268 -5.85 -33.88 -15.93
CA GLN A 268 -5.73 -32.83 -16.94
C GLN A 268 -7.04 -32.02 -17.06
N LEU A 269 -8.20 -32.66 -16.90
CA LEU A 269 -9.49 -31.96 -16.86
C LEU A 269 -9.62 -31.06 -15.63
N ILE A 270 -9.22 -31.54 -14.43
CA ILE A 270 -9.20 -30.72 -13.21
C ILE A 270 -8.25 -29.54 -13.38
N LYS A 271 -7.08 -29.76 -13.97
CA LYS A 271 -6.11 -28.70 -14.26
C LYS A 271 -6.68 -27.69 -15.27
N ALA A 272 -7.30 -28.16 -16.35
CA ALA A 272 -7.94 -27.31 -17.34
C ALA A 272 -9.08 -26.48 -16.73
N LEU A 273 -9.90 -27.07 -15.85
CA LEU A 273 -10.92 -26.35 -15.09
C LEU A 273 -10.31 -25.27 -14.20
N ALA A 274 -9.24 -25.59 -13.46
CA ALA A 274 -8.56 -24.60 -12.62
C ALA A 274 -7.95 -23.45 -13.46
N ASP A 275 -7.37 -23.77 -14.61
CA ASP A 275 -6.77 -22.79 -15.51
C ASP A 275 -7.82 -21.92 -16.23
N VAL A 276 -9.06 -22.40 -16.41
CA VAL A 276 -10.17 -21.59 -16.96
C VAL A 276 -10.54 -20.41 -16.04
N PHE A 277 -10.26 -20.54 -14.73
CA PHE A 277 -10.62 -19.57 -13.69
C PHE A 277 -9.43 -18.80 -13.09
N LYS A 278 -8.21 -19.02 -13.60
CA LYS A 278 -7.06 -18.14 -13.33
C LYS A 278 -7.10 -16.90 -14.22
#